data_AF-A0A850XTZ7-F1
#
_entry.id   AF-A0A850XTZ7-F1
#
_cell.length_a   1.000
_cell.length_b   1.000
_cell.length_c   1.000
_cell.angle_alpha   90.00
_cell.angle_beta   90.00
_cell.angle_gamma   90.00
#
_symmetry.space_group_name_H-M   'P 1'
#
loop_
_entity.id
_entity.type
_entity.pdbx_description
1 polymer ?
#
loop_
_entity_poly.entity_id
_entity_poly.type
_entity_poly.pdbx_seq_one_letter_code
_entity_poly.pdbx_strand_id
1 'polypeptide(L)'
;MQAVMSSDYSFGQFRYLQRLLLVHGRWSYIRMCKFLRYFFYKNFAFTLVHIWYSFFSGFSAQVRRYFHLEWCERCSLFEVLI
;
A
#
# COMPACT_ATOMS: atom_id res chain seq x y z
N MET A 1 12.80 33.64 0.45
CA MET A 1 12.46 32.55 -0.49
C MET A 1 12.86 31.15 0.01
N GLN A 2 13.68 31.01 1.05
CA GLN A 2 14.13 29.71 1.57
C GLN A 2 12.99 28.76 1.97
N ALA A 3 11.90 29.28 2.55
CA ALA A 3 10.73 28.48 2.95
C ALA A 3 9.96 27.82 1.79
N VAL A 4 10.05 28.39 0.58
CA VAL A 4 9.39 27.86 -0.63
C VAL A 4 10.19 26.71 -1.23
N MET A 5 11.51 26.73 -1.06
CA MET A 5 12.43 25.70 -1.54
C MET A 5 12.51 24.50 -0.59
N SER A 6 12.12 24.67 0.67
CA SER A 6 12.05 23.61 1.68
C SER A 6 10.65 22.99 1.83
N SER A 7 9.66 23.46 1.08
CA SER A 7 8.28 22.96 1.14
C SER A 7 7.98 22.06 -0.07
N ASP A 8 7.42 20.87 0.16
CA ASP A 8 6.98 19.95 -0.91
C ASP A 8 5.91 20.58 -1.84
N TYR A 9 5.21 21.60 -1.34
CA TYR A 9 4.23 22.38 -2.08
C TYR A 9 4.44 23.87 -1.86
N SER A 10 4.71 24.61 -2.94
CA SER A 10 4.85 26.06 -2.90
C SER A 10 3.60 26.76 -3.42
N PHE A 11 3.09 27.74 -2.65
CA PHE A 11 1.88 28.47 -2.98
C PHE A 11 2.13 29.97 -3.01
N GLY A 12 1.61 30.66 -4.04
CA GLY A 12 1.66 32.12 -4.13
C GLY A 12 0.62 32.86 -3.28
N GLN A 13 -0.52 32.23 -2.95
CA GLN A 13 -1.60 32.82 -2.12
C GLN A 13 -2.36 31.73 -1.35
N PHE A 14 -2.79 32.03 -0.10
CA PHE A 14 -3.48 31.10 0.80
C PHE A 14 -4.81 30.53 0.26
N ARG A 15 -5.49 31.22 -0.68
CA ARG A 15 -6.78 30.78 -1.24
C ARG A 15 -6.69 29.48 -2.05
N TYR A 16 -5.53 29.16 -2.62
CA TYR A 16 -5.33 27.94 -3.40
C TYR A 16 -5.15 26.68 -2.53
N LEU A 17 -4.73 26.85 -1.28
CA LEU A 17 -4.54 25.77 -0.32
C LEU A 17 -5.86 25.05 -0.02
N GLN A 18 -6.95 25.80 0.13
CA GLN A 18 -8.27 25.23 0.45
C GLN A 18 -8.80 24.31 -0.65
N ARG A 19 -8.68 24.70 -1.93
CA ARG A 19 -9.13 23.87 -3.06
C ARG A 19 -8.26 22.63 -3.24
N LEU A 20 -6.94 22.76 -3.06
CA LEU A 20 -6.04 21.62 -3.18
C LEU A 20 -6.31 20.59 -2.08
N LEU A 21 -6.42 21.02 -0.83
CA LEU A 21 -6.60 20.13 0.31
C LEU A 21 -7.96 19.42 0.28
N LEU A 22 -9.04 20.13 -0.08
CA LEU A 22 -10.38 19.55 -0.16
C LEU A 22 -10.58 18.59 -1.35
N VAL A 23 -10.03 18.91 -2.52
CA VAL A 23 -10.23 18.08 -3.73
C VAL A 23 -9.13 17.03 -3.88
N HIS A 24 -7.87 17.45 -3.93
CA HIS A 24 -6.74 16.53 -4.10
C HIS A 24 -6.46 15.73 -2.84
N GLY A 25 -6.57 16.34 -1.65
CA GLY A 25 -6.40 15.61 -0.39
C GLY A 25 -7.40 14.46 -0.23
N ARG A 26 -8.68 14.71 -0.55
CA ARG A 26 -9.72 13.67 -0.47
C ARG A 26 -9.51 12.56 -1.51
N TRP A 27 -9.12 12.91 -2.74
CA TRP A 27 -8.86 11.91 -3.77
C TRP A 27 -7.62 11.06 -3.47
N SER A 28 -6.54 11.69 -2.97
CA SER A 28 -5.34 10.99 -2.49
C SER A 28 -5.66 10.03 -1.33
N TYR A 29 -6.43 10.50 -0.34
CA TYR A 29 -6.86 9.69 0.79
C TYR A 29 -7.67 8.46 0.37
N ILE A 30 -8.63 8.61 -0.55
CA ILE A 30 -9.44 7.48 -1.03
C ILE A 30 -8.59 6.45 -1.78
N ARG A 31 -7.59 6.87 -2.58
CA ARG A 31 -6.66 5.95 -3.23
C ARG A 31 -5.80 5.21 -2.22
N MET A 32 -5.25 5.92 -1.24
CA MET A 32 -4.42 5.35 -0.17
C MET A 32 -5.21 4.32 0.67
N CYS A 33 -6.45 4.62 1.05
CA CYS A 33 -7.28 3.68 1.80
C CYS A 33 -7.63 2.42 1.00
N LYS A 34 -7.91 2.55 -0.31
CA LYS A 34 -8.15 1.39 -1.18
C LYS A 34 -6.90 0.53 -1.28
N PHE A 35 -5.74 1.15 -1.51
CA PHE A 35 -4.45 0.48 -1.57
C PHE A 35 -4.15 -0.28 -0.27
N LEU A 36 -4.25 0.40 0.87
CA LEU A 36 -3.99 -0.18 2.19
C LEU A 36 -4.92 -1.36 2.51
N ARG A 37 -6.21 -1.27 2.17
CA ARG A 37 -7.16 -2.38 2.33
C ARG A 37 -6.83 -3.56 1.43
N TYR A 38 -6.44 -3.31 0.17
CA TYR A 38 -6.01 -4.38 -0.74
C TYR A 38 -4.73 -5.05 -0.22
N PHE A 39 -3.78 -4.28 0.29
CA PHE A 39 -2.56 -4.79 0.91
C PHE A 39 -2.87 -5.72 2.08
N PHE A 40 -3.69 -5.28 3.04
CA PHE A 40 -4.04 -6.12 4.18
C PHE A 40 -4.84 -7.36 3.78
N TYR A 41 -5.84 -7.23 2.89
CA TYR A 41 -6.66 -8.36 2.46
C TYR A 41 -5.82 -9.49 1.87
N LYS A 42 -4.89 -9.12 0.98
CA LYS A 42 -4.02 -10.08 0.31
C LYS A 42 -3.07 -10.76 1.31
N ASN A 43 -2.36 -9.99 2.13
CA ASN A 43 -1.40 -10.54 3.09
C ASN A 43 -2.08 -11.44 4.14
N PHE A 44 -3.27 -11.06 4.59
CA PHE A 44 -4.00 -11.83 5.62
C PHE A 44 -4.57 -13.14 5.05
N ALA A 45 -5.20 -13.10 3.88
CA ALA A 45 -5.69 -14.29 3.21
C ALA A 45 -4.57 -15.31 2.95
N PHE A 46 -3.41 -14.82 2.50
CA PHE A 46 -2.25 -15.66 2.27
C PHE A 46 -1.71 -16.31 3.55
N THR A 47 -1.59 -15.54 4.63
CA THR A 47 -1.13 -16.03 5.93
C THR A 47 -2.10 -17.07 6.51
N LEU A 48 -3.42 -16.85 6.39
CA LEU A 48 -4.44 -17.80 6.88
C LEU A 48 -4.39 -19.14 6.15
N VAL A 49 -4.21 -19.14 4.83
CA VAL A 49 -4.08 -20.38 4.04
C VAL A 49 -2.83 -21.15 4.47
N HIS A 50 -1.73 -20.45 4.72
CA HIS A 50 -0.50 -21.07 5.23
C HIS A 50 -0.68 -21.67 6.63
N ILE A 51 -1.37 -20.97 7.53
CA ILE A 51 -1.66 -21.46 8.88
C ILE A 51 -2.53 -22.72 8.79
N TRP A 52 -3.61 -22.67 8.03
CA TRP A 52 -4.52 -23.80 7.84
C TRP A 52 -3.78 -25.02 7.29
N TYR A 53 -3.04 -24.85 6.20
CA TYR A 53 -2.26 -25.93 5.60
C TYR A 53 -1.19 -26.49 6.55
N SER A 54 -0.54 -25.63 7.35
CA SER A 54 0.47 -26.04 8.34
C SER A 54 -0.12 -26.94 9.44
N PHE A 55 -1.39 -26.73 9.82
CA PHE A 55 -2.08 -27.60 10.78
C PHE A 55 -2.30 -29.02 10.23
N PHE A 56 -2.65 -29.17 8.95
CA PHE A 56 -2.83 -30.49 8.33
C PHE A 56 -1.51 -31.19 7.98
N SER A 57 -0.43 -30.43 7.78
CA SER A 57 0.85 -30.95 7.25
C SER A 57 1.93 -31.21 8.31
N GLY A 58 1.60 -31.14 9.61
CA GLY A 58 2.58 -31.36 10.68
C GLY A 58 3.74 -30.36 10.70
N PHE A 59 3.53 -29.12 10.26
CA PHE A 59 4.54 -28.05 10.17
C PHE A 59 5.71 -28.24 9.18
N SER A 60 5.61 -29.13 8.19
CA SER A 60 6.60 -29.17 7.09
C SER A 60 6.51 -27.90 6.23
N ALA A 61 7.41 -26.93 6.47
CA ALA A 61 7.42 -25.56 5.91
C ALA A 61 7.70 -25.45 4.39
N GLN A 62 7.40 -26.47 3.59
CA GLN A 62 7.87 -26.61 2.22
C GLN A 62 7.20 -25.66 1.22
N VAL A 63 5.94 -25.27 1.45
CA VAL A 63 5.18 -24.38 0.55
C VAL A 63 5.64 -22.91 0.61
N ARG A 64 6.35 -22.49 1.66
CA ARG A 64 6.73 -21.08 1.86
C ARG A 64 7.71 -20.55 0.82
N ARG A 65 8.60 -21.40 0.29
CA ARG A 65 9.68 -20.97 -0.64
C ARG A 65 9.18 -20.57 -2.02
N TYR A 66 8.19 -21.29 -2.58
CA TYR A 66 7.65 -20.99 -3.91
C TYR A 66 6.73 -19.77 -3.89
N PHE A 67 5.95 -19.60 -2.81
CA PHE A 67 5.01 -18.49 -2.71
C PHE A 67 5.65 -17.14 -2.37
N HIS A 68 6.75 -17.09 -1.62
CA HIS A 68 7.40 -15.82 -1.29
C HIS A 68 7.97 -15.10 -2.53
N LEU A 69 8.45 -15.84 -3.54
CA LEU A 69 8.99 -15.26 -4.76
C LEU A 69 7.88 -14.59 -5.59
N GLU A 70 6.75 -15.28 -5.79
CA GLU A 70 5.60 -14.73 -6.53
C GLU A 70 4.93 -13.54 -5.83
N TRP A 71 4.93 -13.53 -4.48
CA TRP A 71 4.41 -12.41 -3.70
C TRP A 71 5.34 -11.19 -3.70
N CYS A 72 6.66 -11.39 -3.69
CA CYS A 72 7.61 -10.29 -3.76
C CYS A 72 7.46 -9.53 -5.10
N GLU A 73 7.35 -10.24 -6.22
CA GLU A 73 7.14 -9.63 -7.54
C GLU A 73 5.74 -9.01 -7.68
N ARG A 74 4.67 -9.65 -7.21
CA ARG A 74 3.31 -9.05 -7.31
C ARG A 74 3.07 -7.88 -6.36
N CYS A 75 3.66 -7.86 -5.17
CA CYS A 75 3.54 -6.71 -4.27
C CYS A 75 4.23 -5.49 -4.86
N SER A 76 5.45 -5.64 -5.38
CA SER A 76 6.18 -4.52 -5.98
C SER A 76 5.53 -4.01 -7.27
N LEU A 77 4.92 -4.87 -8.10
CA LEU A 77 4.17 -4.43 -9.28
C LEU A 77 2.84 -3.73 -8.96
N PHE A 78 2.16 -4.09 -7.86
CA PHE A 78 0.88 -3.47 -7.49
C PHE A 78 1.04 -2.10 -6.83
N GLU A 79 2.18 -1.84 -6.18
CA GLU A 79 2.54 -0.49 -5.70
C GLU A 79 2.89 0.47 -6.85
N VAL A 80 3.41 -0.05 -7.97
CA VAL A 80 3.82 0.77 -9.14
C VAL A 80 2.63 1.13 -10.06
N LEU A 81 1.53 0.38 -10.01
CA LEU A 81 0.42 0.52 -10.95
C LEU A 81 -0.74 1.43 -10.47
N ILE A 82 -0.63 2.05 -9.27
CA ILE A 82 -1.67 2.88 -8.64
C ILE A 82 -1.19 4.31 -8.38
#